data_AF-A0A2T7D772-F1
#
_entry.id   AF-A0A2T7D772-F1
#
_cell.length_a   1.000
_cell.length_b   1.000
_cell.length_c   1.000
_cell.angle_alpha   90.00
_cell.angle_beta   90.00
_cell.angle_gamma   90.00
#
_symmetry.space_group_name_H-M   'P 1'
#
loop_
_entity.id
_entity.type
_entity.pdbx_description
1 polymer ?
#
loop_
_entity_poly.entity_id
_entity_poly.type
_entity_poly.pdbx_seq_one_letter_code
_entity_poly.pdbx_strand_id
1 'polypeptide(L)'
;MKLLIKAGADVNGKGNLASPLVIATMRGGYTNEVRLLLKAGADPNIPDDLGRLPVELAALNDCMEEVEMLFPLTSPILGVPNWSVDGVISHAKLECEKPLEEHHIARRKAMFKSQASKALKLKNYDLASKLYGLAIDHAPDATLYSNRSLCRLQMGDGEGALSDAYKCRMMRPDWAKGCYRQGAAHMLLGEHKQAHNALLDAQKLDPGNEEIERELRKAMELMKVSPDEDEQ
;
A
#
# COMPACT_ATOMS: atom_id res chain seq x y z
N MET A 1 19.88 -10.05 -11.63
CA MET A 1 20.06 -8.85 -12.48
C MET A 1 20.89 -9.11 -13.73
N LYS A 2 22.18 -9.50 -13.65
CA LYS A 2 23.05 -9.73 -14.83
C LYS A 2 22.47 -10.68 -15.90
N LEU A 3 21.81 -11.77 -15.47
CA LEU A 3 21.18 -12.74 -16.36
C LEU A 3 19.98 -12.16 -17.13
N LEU A 4 19.19 -11.28 -16.49
CA LEU A 4 18.01 -10.67 -17.10
C LEU A 4 18.39 -9.64 -18.16
N ILE A 5 19.43 -8.85 -17.88
CA ILE A 5 19.98 -7.88 -18.85
C ILE A 5 20.54 -8.60 -20.08
N LYS A 6 21.28 -9.70 -19.88
CA LYS A 6 21.77 -10.54 -20.99
C LYS A 6 20.65 -11.21 -21.80
N ALA A 7 19.49 -11.42 -21.19
CA ALA A 7 18.31 -11.98 -21.84
C ALA A 7 17.47 -10.92 -22.60
N GLY A 8 17.94 -9.67 -22.70
CA GLY A 8 17.27 -8.60 -23.44
C GLY A 8 16.21 -7.84 -22.65
N ALA A 9 16.23 -7.91 -21.31
CA ALA A 9 15.37 -7.07 -20.48
C ALA A 9 15.69 -5.59 -20.72
N ASP A 10 14.66 -4.78 -20.94
CA ASP A 10 14.80 -3.32 -21.10
C ASP A 10 15.28 -2.71 -19.77
N VAL A 11 16.52 -2.20 -19.78
CA VAL A 11 17.18 -1.60 -18.63
C VAL A 11 16.56 -0.26 -18.22
N ASN A 12 15.83 0.39 -19.13
CA ASN A 12 15.14 1.66 -18.94
C ASN A 12 13.61 1.49 -18.85
N GLY A 13 13.12 0.27 -19.05
CA GLY A 13 11.70 -0.04 -19.07
C GLY A 13 11.04 0.36 -17.77
N LYS A 14 10.09 1.29 -17.84
CA LYS A 14 9.23 1.62 -16.70
C LYS A 14 8.23 0.48 -16.54
N GLY A 15 8.43 -0.35 -15.52
CA GLY A 15 7.35 -1.22 -15.03
C GLY A 15 6.22 -0.39 -14.41
N ASN A 16 5.39 -1.00 -13.57
CA ASN A 16 4.28 -0.30 -12.89
C ASN A 16 4.70 0.77 -11.84
N LEU A 17 6.00 1.03 -11.62
CA LEU A 17 6.51 1.78 -10.46
C LEU A 17 7.62 2.77 -10.82
N ALA A 18 8.60 2.34 -11.63
CA ALA A 18 9.88 3.03 -11.80
C ALA A 18 10.77 2.29 -12.82
N SER A 19 11.85 2.94 -13.27
CA SER A 19 12.94 2.23 -13.96
C SER A 19 13.70 1.31 -12.99
N PRO A 20 14.36 0.26 -13.48
CA PRO A 20 15.22 -0.60 -12.66
C PRO A 20 16.24 0.19 -11.83
N LEU A 21 16.78 1.28 -12.39
CA LEU A 21 17.76 2.14 -11.72
C LEU A 21 17.15 2.89 -10.54
N VAL A 22 15.97 3.50 -10.73
CA VAL A 22 15.23 4.16 -9.65
C VAL A 22 14.95 3.17 -8.52
N ILE A 23 14.48 1.95 -8.82
CA ILE A 23 14.19 0.92 -7.81
C ILE A 23 15.45 0.59 -6.99
N ALA A 24 16.60 0.44 -7.64
CA ALA A 24 17.86 0.15 -6.95
C ALA A 24 18.27 1.28 -5.98
N THR A 25 18.02 2.54 -6.35
CA THR A 25 18.33 3.72 -5.52
C THR A 25 17.29 4.04 -4.44
N MET A 26 16.07 3.47 -4.49
CA MET A 26 14.96 3.86 -3.60
C MET A 26 15.21 3.58 -2.11
N ARG A 27 15.96 2.52 -1.79
CA ARG A 27 16.24 2.10 -0.40
C ARG A 27 17.69 2.36 0.03
N GLY A 28 18.55 2.75 -0.91
CA GLY A 28 19.99 2.84 -0.70
C GLY A 28 20.67 1.49 -0.45
N GLY A 29 22.00 1.46 -0.54
CA GLY A 29 22.83 0.31 -0.20
C GLY A 29 22.91 -0.79 -1.29
N TYR A 30 22.42 -0.50 -2.50
CA TYR A 30 22.49 -1.39 -3.66
C TYR A 30 23.50 -0.86 -4.69
N THR A 31 24.61 -0.28 -4.21
CA THR A 31 25.67 0.34 -5.02
C THR A 31 26.16 -0.56 -6.16
N ASN A 32 26.25 -1.88 -5.91
CA ASN A 32 26.70 -2.85 -6.91
C ASN A 32 25.65 -3.04 -8.03
N GLU A 33 24.39 -3.10 -7.68
CA GLU A 33 23.26 -3.18 -8.60
C GLU A 33 23.13 -1.91 -9.43
N VAL A 34 23.23 -0.73 -8.79
CA VAL A 34 23.25 0.59 -9.45
C VAL A 34 24.38 0.62 -10.48
N ARG A 35 25.60 0.24 -10.09
CA ARG A 35 26.76 0.16 -10.99
C ARG A 35 26.52 -0.78 -12.17
N LEU A 36 25.89 -1.93 -11.94
CA LEU A 36 25.59 -2.90 -12.99
C LEU A 36 24.55 -2.39 -13.98
N LEU A 37 23.53 -1.67 -13.50
CA LEU A 37 22.51 -1.06 -14.34
C LEU A 37 23.08 0.06 -15.19
N LEU A 38 23.90 0.94 -14.61
CA LEU A 38 24.58 2.01 -15.36
C LEU A 38 25.51 1.43 -16.44
N LYS A 39 26.28 0.38 -16.13
CA LYS A 39 27.10 -0.34 -17.13
C LYS A 39 26.28 -1.00 -18.24
N ALA A 40 25.01 -1.31 -17.97
CA ALA A 40 24.09 -1.86 -18.93
C ALA A 40 23.32 -0.80 -19.75
N GLY A 41 23.62 0.50 -19.55
CA GLY A 41 22.98 1.60 -20.28
C GLY A 41 21.71 2.14 -19.62
N ALA A 42 21.54 1.93 -18.31
CA ALA A 42 20.47 2.60 -17.56
C ALA A 42 20.65 4.13 -17.62
N ASP A 43 19.60 4.84 -17.99
CA ASP A 43 19.58 6.31 -18.04
C ASP A 43 19.31 6.87 -16.62
N PRO A 44 20.28 7.58 -16.03
CA PRO A 44 20.14 8.18 -14.70
C PRO A 44 19.28 9.45 -14.68
N ASN A 45 18.73 9.86 -15.83
CA ASN A 45 17.82 11.00 -15.95
C ASN A 45 16.34 10.57 -15.98
N ILE A 46 16.03 9.29 -15.80
CA ILE A 46 14.65 8.81 -15.70
C ILE A 46 14.17 8.95 -14.26
N PRO A 47 13.21 9.86 -13.96
CA PRO A 47 12.74 10.06 -12.60
C PRO A 47 11.78 8.95 -12.14
N ASP A 48 11.62 8.88 -10.82
CA ASP A 48 10.48 8.21 -10.17
C ASP A 48 9.16 8.93 -10.43
N ASP A 49 8.07 8.39 -9.90
CA ASP A 49 6.72 8.95 -10.06
C ASP A 49 6.51 10.30 -9.36
N LEU A 50 7.46 10.75 -8.52
CA LEU A 50 7.49 12.07 -7.90
C LEU A 50 8.38 13.07 -8.66
N GLY A 51 8.93 12.67 -9.81
CA GLY A 51 9.84 13.52 -10.57
C GLY A 51 11.29 13.52 -10.02
N ARG A 52 11.59 12.69 -9.02
CA ARG A 52 12.92 12.63 -8.40
C ARG A 52 13.83 11.74 -9.21
N LEU A 53 15.01 12.23 -9.54
CA LEU A 53 16.05 11.47 -10.22
C LEU A 53 16.72 10.47 -9.27
N PRO A 54 17.31 9.38 -9.80
CA PRO A 54 18.13 8.44 -9.04
C PRO A 54 19.16 9.10 -8.10
N VAL A 55 19.80 10.19 -8.54
CA VAL A 55 20.81 10.91 -7.72
C VAL A 55 20.18 11.59 -6.50
N GLU A 56 18.95 12.11 -6.63
CA GLU A 56 18.21 12.72 -5.52
C GLU A 56 17.73 11.64 -4.54
N LEU A 57 17.31 10.47 -5.04
CA LEU A 57 16.94 9.33 -4.20
C LEU A 57 18.12 8.79 -3.41
N ALA A 58 19.30 8.69 -4.02
CA ALA A 58 20.53 8.31 -3.35
C ALA A 58 20.88 9.30 -2.23
N ALA A 59 20.74 10.61 -2.51
CA ALA A 59 20.96 11.67 -1.53
C ALA A 59 19.95 11.62 -0.36
N LEU A 60 18.67 11.37 -0.63
CA LEU A 60 17.63 11.20 0.40
C LEU A 60 17.87 10.01 1.32
N ASN A 61 18.54 8.97 0.83
CA ASN A 61 18.89 7.78 1.61
C ASN A 61 20.29 7.88 2.25
N ASP A 62 20.90 9.08 2.26
CA ASP A 62 22.26 9.33 2.76
C ASP A 62 23.32 8.38 2.15
N CYS A 63 23.10 7.92 0.91
CA CYS A 63 23.96 6.96 0.22
C CYS A 63 25.02 7.68 -0.64
N MET A 64 26.05 8.22 0.00
CA MET A 64 27.11 9.01 -0.64
C MET A 64 27.73 8.32 -1.87
N GLU A 65 28.06 7.03 -1.76
CA GLU A 65 28.68 6.27 -2.87
C GLU A 65 27.79 6.23 -4.12
N GLU A 66 26.47 6.14 -3.95
CA GLU A 66 25.52 6.14 -5.05
C GLU A 66 25.39 7.56 -5.64
N VAL A 67 25.39 8.60 -4.80
CA VAL A 67 25.39 10.00 -5.26
C VAL A 67 26.61 10.31 -6.11
N GLU A 68 27.81 9.99 -5.62
CA GLU A 68 29.07 10.21 -6.36
C GLU A 68 29.11 9.44 -7.69
N MET A 69 28.50 8.26 -7.73
CA MET A 69 28.43 7.44 -8.95
C MET A 69 27.45 8.01 -9.98
N LEU A 70 26.29 8.49 -9.52
CA LEU A 70 25.21 8.96 -10.39
C LEU A 70 25.43 10.40 -10.86
N PHE A 71 25.95 11.27 -9.99
CA PHE A 71 26.17 12.69 -10.24
C PHE A 71 26.85 13.00 -11.59
N PRO A 72 28.00 12.38 -11.97
CA PRO A 72 28.66 12.69 -13.25
C PRO A 72 27.88 12.21 -14.49
N LEU A 73 26.87 11.35 -14.30
CA LEU A 73 26.05 10.81 -15.38
C LEU A 73 24.68 11.49 -15.48
N THR A 74 24.31 12.31 -14.49
CA THR A 74 23.02 13.00 -14.41
C THR A 74 23.14 14.43 -14.91
N SER A 75 22.15 14.87 -15.69
CA SER A 75 22.04 16.27 -16.13
C SER A 75 21.72 17.18 -14.95
N PRO A 76 22.19 18.45 -14.95
CA PRO A 76 21.91 19.38 -13.87
C PRO A 76 20.41 19.52 -13.57
N ILE A 77 20.04 19.41 -12.30
CA ILE A 77 18.65 19.49 -11.84
C ILE A 77 18.24 20.96 -11.74
N LEU A 78 17.11 21.29 -12.38
CA LEU A 78 16.50 22.61 -12.30
C LEU A 78 16.00 22.85 -10.86
N GLY A 79 16.71 23.68 -10.10
CA GLY A 79 16.41 23.93 -8.68
C GLY A 79 17.61 23.71 -7.75
N VAL A 80 18.71 23.15 -8.26
CA VAL A 80 19.98 23.04 -7.55
C VAL A 80 20.94 24.12 -8.05
N PRO A 81 21.01 25.30 -7.40
CA PRO A 81 21.81 26.42 -7.89
C PRO A 81 23.32 26.15 -7.85
N ASN A 82 23.76 25.28 -6.93
CA ASN A 82 25.14 24.80 -6.85
C ASN A 82 25.19 23.34 -7.32
N TRP A 83 25.42 23.09 -8.60
CA TRP A 83 25.51 21.73 -9.15
C TRP A 83 26.82 21.05 -8.73
N SER A 84 26.79 20.46 -7.55
CA SER A 84 27.85 19.67 -6.92
C SER A 84 27.22 18.53 -6.12
N VAL A 85 28.01 17.52 -5.73
CA VAL A 85 27.54 16.44 -4.84
C VAL A 85 26.91 17.02 -3.57
N ASP A 86 27.60 17.96 -2.90
CA ASP A 86 27.09 18.63 -1.70
C ASP A 86 25.81 19.44 -1.96
N GLY A 87 25.73 20.10 -3.13
CA GLY A 87 24.54 20.86 -3.52
C GLY A 87 23.33 19.97 -3.77
N VAL A 88 23.51 18.81 -4.41
CA VAL A 88 22.44 17.82 -4.61
C VAL A 88 22.00 17.22 -3.27
N ILE A 89 22.93 16.92 -2.37
CA ILE A 89 22.61 16.42 -1.02
C ILE A 89 21.83 17.46 -0.22
N SER A 90 22.26 18.72 -0.26
CA SER A 90 21.59 19.82 0.43
C SER A 90 20.19 20.05 -0.14
N HIS A 91 20.03 19.99 -1.47
CA HIS A 91 18.74 20.09 -2.12
C HIS A 91 17.80 18.95 -1.74
N ALA A 92 18.28 17.70 -1.79
CA ALA A 92 17.50 16.53 -1.41
C ALA A 92 17.01 16.62 0.06
N LYS A 93 17.85 17.11 0.98
CA LYS A 93 17.46 17.34 2.38
C LYS A 93 16.35 18.39 2.50
N LEU A 94 16.47 19.50 1.78
CA LEU A 94 15.43 20.53 1.74
C LEU A 94 14.11 20.01 1.13
N GLU A 95 14.18 19.21 0.08
CA GLU A 95 13.00 18.56 -0.51
C GLU A 95 12.36 17.52 0.44
N CYS A 96 13.16 16.82 1.26
CA CYS A 96 12.65 15.91 2.28
C CYS A 96 11.85 16.61 3.38
N GLU A 97 12.22 17.85 3.70
CA GLU A 97 11.56 18.67 4.71
C GLU A 97 10.26 19.30 4.20
N LYS A 98 10.07 19.36 2.88
CA LYS A 98 8.80 19.81 2.30
C LYS A 98 7.73 18.74 2.52
N PRO A 99 6.52 19.13 2.94
CA PRO A 99 5.37 18.23 2.89
C PRO A 99 5.28 17.66 1.47
N LEU A 100 5.16 16.34 1.35
CA LEU A 100 4.81 15.73 0.07
C LEU A 100 3.59 16.49 -0.47
N GLU A 101 3.72 17.12 -1.64
CA GLU A 101 2.61 17.83 -2.25
C GLU A 101 1.38 16.92 -2.26
N GLU A 102 0.20 17.49 -1.98
CA GLU A 102 -1.05 16.72 -1.88
C GLU A 102 -1.29 15.85 -3.12
N HIS A 103 -0.83 16.32 -4.29
CA HIS A 103 -0.82 15.58 -5.55
C HIS A 103 0.03 14.29 -5.50
N HIS A 104 1.21 14.35 -4.89
CA HIS A 104 2.11 13.21 -4.70
C HIS A 104 1.53 12.16 -3.74
N ILE A 105 0.91 12.62 -2.65
CA ILE A 105 0.20 11.74 -1.70
C ILE A 105 -0.94 11.02 -2.42
N ALA A 106 -1.75 11.77 -3.19
CA ALA A 106 -2.85 11.21 -3.96
C ALA A 106 -2.38 10.19 -5.01
N ARG A 107 -1.29 10.49 -5.74
CA ARG A 107 -0.70 9.59 -6.74
C ARG A 107 -0.20 8.29 -6.11
N ARG A 108 0.56 8.36 -5.00
CA ARG A 108 1.06 7.16 -4.29
C ARG A 108 -0.08 6.32 -3.71
N LYS A 109 -1.08 6.94 -3.09
CA LYS A 109 -2.30 6.25 -2.63
C LYS A 109 -2.97 5.50 -3.78
N ALA A 110 -3.19 6.17 -4.92
CA ALA A 110 -3.83 5.58 -6.09
C ALA A 110 -3.03 4.39 -6.65
N MET A 111 -1.71 4.53 -6.71
CA MET A 111 -0.79 3.48 -7.15
C MET A 111 -0.88 2.23 -6.25
N PHE A 112 -0.69 2.38 -4.94
CA PHE A 112 -0.77 1.26 -4.01
C PHE A 112 -2.17 0.62 -3.98
N LYS A 113 -3.23 1.43 -4.05
CA LYS A 113 -4.60 0.94 -4.18
C LYS A 113 -4.80 0.09 -5.44
N SER A 114 -4.26 0.51 -6.57
CA SER A 114 -4.34 -0.23 -7.84
C SER A 114 -3.63 -1.58 -7.75
N GLN A 115 -2.41 -1.59 -7.19
CA GLN A 115 -1.64 -2.81 -6.99
C GLN A 115 -2.31 -3.77 -6.00
N ALA A 116 -2.81 -3.25 -4.89
CA ALA A 116 -3.55 -4.03 -3.90
C ALA A 116 -4.79 -4.67 -4.54
N SER A 117 -5.51 -3.92 -5.37
CA SER A 117 -6.68 -4.44 -6.10
C SER A 117 -6.31 -5.54 -7.10
N LYS A 118 -5.13 -5.45 -7.73
CA LYS A 118 -4.59 -6.52 -8.59
C LYS A 118 -4.21 -7.77 -7.77
N ALA A 119 -3.52 -7.59 -6.64
CA ALA A 119 -3.16 -8.68 -5.74
C ALA A 119 -4.41 -9.38 -5.17
N LEU A 120 -5.45 -8.61 -4.82
CA LEU A 120 -6.73 -9.12 -4.36
C LEU A 120 -7.43 -9.98 -5.42
N LYS A 121 -7.43 -9.55 -6.70
CA LYS A 121 -7.96 -10.36 -7.81
C LYS A 121 -7.21 -11.67 -8.00
N LEU A 122 -5.90 -11.68 -7.70
CA LEU A 122 -5.05 -12.87 -7.72
C LEU A 122 -5.16 -13.71 -6.43
N LYS A 123 -6.05 -13.35 -5.50
CA LYS A 123 -6.23 -13.99 -4.18
C LYS A 123 -4.95 -14.01 -3.32
N ASN A 124 -4.00 -13.14 -3.59
CA ASN A 124 -2.82 -12.96 -2.75
C ASN A 124 -3.14 -11.97 -1.63
N TYR A 125 -3.84 -12.46 -0.60
CA TYR A 125 -4.39 -11.63 0.47
C TYR A 125 -3.31 -11.00 1.37
N ASP A 126 -2.19 -11.69 1.60
CA ASP A 126 -1.06 -11.17 2.37
C ASP A 126 -0.44 -9.94 1.69
N LEU A 127 -0.11 -10.06 0.40
CA LEU A 127 0.43 -8.95 -0.38
C LEU A 127 -0.60 -7.81 -0.52
N ALA A 128 -1.87 -8.14 -0.77
CA ALA A 128 -2.93 -7.14 -0.89
C ALA A 128 -3.10 -6.35 0.41
N SER A 129 -3.07 -7.02 1.57
CA SER A 129 -3.18 -6.39 2.89
C SER A 129 -2.04 -5.40 3.15
N LYS A 130 -0.80 -5.81 2.85
CA LYS A 130 0.39 -4.96 2.96
C LYS A 130 0.31 -3.73 2.06
N LEU A 131 -0.08 -3.91 0.79
CA LEU A 131 -0.23 -2.82 -0.17
C LEU A 131 -1.36 -1.85 0.22
N TYR A 132 -2.49 -2.34 0.74
CA TYR A 132 -3.52 -1.46 1.29
C TYR A 132 -3.02 -0.70 2.53
N GLY A 133 -2.17 -1.31 3.36
CA GLY A 133 -1.47 -0.61 4.45
C GLY A 133 -0.65 0.57 3.96
N LEU A 134 0.20 0.36 2.97
CA LEU A 134 1.00 1.44 2.36
C LEU A 134 0.12 2.57 1.77
N ALA A 135 -1.02 2.22 1.16
CA ALA A 135 -1.97 3.22 0.66
C ALA A 135 -2.60 4.06 1.79
N ILE A 136 -2.90 3.43 2.94
CA ILE A 136 -3.48 4.07 4.12
C ILE A 136 -2.47 5.02 4.78
N ASP A 137 -1.20 4.62 4.87
CA ASP A 137 -0.13 5.43 5.46
C ASP A 137 0.06 6.75 4.70
N HIS A 138 -0.21 6.76 3.39
CA HIS A 138 -0.21 7.99 2.60
C HIS A 138 -1.47 8.83 2.83
N ALA A 139 -2.65 8.26 2.58
CA ALA A 139 -3.89 8.98 2.82
C ALA A 139 -5.02 7.98 3.18
N PRO A 140 -5.48 7.99 4.45
CA PRO A 140 -6.49 7.05 4.91
C PRO A 140 -7.82 7.25 4.18
N ASP A 141 -8.56 6.16 4.01
CA ASP A 141 -9.82 6.14 3.27
C ASP A 141 -10.66 4.93 3.69
N ALA A 142 -11.97 5.13 3.84
CA ALA A 142 -12.88 4.06 4.25
C ALA A 142 -12.82 2.85 3.30
N THR A 143 -12.67 3.06 1.99
CA THR A 143 -12.59 1.97 1.01
C THR A 143 -11.32 1.14 1.16
N LEU A 144 -10.20 1.76 1.54
CA LEU A 144 -8.94 1.05 1.80
C LEU A 144 -9.06 0.18 3.04
N TYR A 145 -9.61 0.71 4.12
CA TYR A 145 -9.88 -0.06 5.34
C TYR A 145 -10.85 -1.22 5.09
N SER A 146 -11.95 -1.00 4.37
CA SER A 146 -12.91 -2.06 4.02
C SER A 146 -12.28 -3.19 3.19
N ASN A 147 -11.40 -2.84 2.24
CA ASN A 147 -10.71 -3.83 1.41
C ASN A 147 -9.59 -4.56 2.17
N ARG A 148 -8.85 -3.87 3.05
CA ARG A 148 -7.85 -4.51 3.93
C ARG A 148 -8.51 -5.44 4.94
N SER A 149 -9.64 -5.03 5.52
CA SER A 149 -10.49 -5.87 6.37
C SER A 149 -10.89 -7.16 5.66
N LEU A 150 -11.36 -7.06 4.40
CA LEU A 150 -11.65 -8.25 3.57
C LEU A 150 -10.42 -9.16 3.43
N CYS A 151 -9.24 -8.61 3.14
CA CYS A 151 -8.02 -9.42 3.02
C CYS A 151 -7.70 -10.16 4.33
N ARG A 152 -7.83 -9.48 5.47
CA ARG A 152 -7.59 -10.06 6.79
C ARG A 152 -8.58 -11.16 7.15
N LEU A 153 -9.87 -10.98 6.83
CA LEU A 153 -10.88 -12.05 6.97
C LEU A 153 -10.49 -13.31 6.20
N GLN A 154 -10.02 -13.15 4.95
CA GLN A 154 -9.59 -14.29 4.13
C GLN A 154 -8.31 -14.96 4.65
N MET A 155 -7.51 -14.27 5.46
CA MET A 155 -6.34 -14.83 6.13
C MET A 155 -6.66 -15.42 7.52
N GLY A 156 -7.89 -15.30 8.02
CA GLY A 156 -8.26 -15.72 9.36
C GLY A 156 -7.92 -14.73 10.48
N ASP A 157 -7.42 -13.53 10.14
CA ASP A 157 -7.12 -12.46 11.10
C ASP A 157 -8.40 -11.67 11.43
N GLY A 158 -9.20 -12.22 12.36
CA GLY A 158 -10.46 -11.62 12.80
C GLY A 158 -10.30 -10.29 13.53
N GLU A 159 -9.33 -10.19 14.43
CA GLU A 159 -9.07 -8.97 15.22
C GLU A 159 -8.62 -7.80 14.33
N GLY A 160 -7.66 -8.07 13.43
CA GLY A 160 -7.21 -7.06 12.48
C GLY A 160 -8.30 -6.67 11.49
N ALA A 161 -9.15 -7.61 11.06
CA ALA A 161 -10.30 -7.31 10.22
C ALA A 161 -11.32 -6.43 10.94
N LEU A 162 -11.57 -6.69 12.22
CA LEU A 162 -12.49 -5.94 13.06
C LEU A 162 -12.00 -4.51 13.29
N SER A 163 -10.71 -4.32 13.59
CA SER A 163 -10.09 -3.00 13.74
C SER A 163 -10.26 -2.14 12.48
N ASP A 164 -10.04 -2.73 11.30
CA ASP A 164 -10.22 -2.03 10.03
C ASP A 164 -11.71 -1.73 9.74
N ALA A 165 -12.62 -2.64 10.09
CA ALA A 165 -14.05 -2.43 9.93
C ALA A 165 -14.56 -1.27 10.80
N TYR A 166 -14.09 -1.16 12.04
CA TYR A 166 -14.40 -0.01 12.90
C TYR A 166 -13.92 1.31 12.30
N LYS A 167 -12.67 1.38 11.83
CA LYS A 167 -12.14 2.59 11.16
C LYS A 167 -12.96 2.95 9.92
N CYS A 168 -13.35 1.96 9.13
CA CYS A 168 -14.24 2.15 7.98
C CYS A 168 -15.59 2.75 8.39
N ARG A 169 -16.23 2.21 9.42
CA ARG A 169 -17.53 2.68 9.92
C ARG A 169 -17.44 4.07 10.55
N MET A 170 -16.35 4.39 11.25
CA MET A 170 -16.11 5.74 11.79
C MET A 170 -15.96 6.78 10.67
N MET A 171 -15.30 6.42 9.56
CA MET A 171 -15.10 7.32 8.42
C MET A 171 -16.35 7.48 7.55
N ARG A 172 -17.14 6.41 7.40
CA ARG A 172 -18.39 6.40 6.62
C ARG A 172 -19.48 5.63 7.36
N PRO A 173 -20.19 6.26 8.32
CA PRO A 173 -21.24 5.62 9.11
C PRO A 173 -22.46 5.18 8.29
N ASP A 174 -22.68 5.83 7.15
CA ASP A 174 -23.77 5.60 6.20
C ASP A 174 -23.47 4.48 5.18
N TRP A 175 -22.31 3.83 5.28
CA TRP A 175 -21.87 2.85 4.30
C TRP A 175 -22.02 1.41 4.82
N ALA A 176 -23.03 0.70 4.31
CA ALA A 176 -23.38 -0.67 4.73
C ALA A 176 -22.19 -1.65 4.73
N LYS A 177 -21.23 -1.48 3.80
CA LYS A 177 -20.03 -2.34 3.74
C LYS A 177 -19.16 -2.27 4.98
N GLY A 178 -19.10 -1.13 5.69
CA GLY A 178 -18.37 -1.03 6.95
C GLY A 178 -18.98 -1.92 8.03
N CYS A 179 -20.30 -1.80 8.23
CA CYS A 179 -21.07 -2.62 9.16
C CYS A 179 -21.01 -4.11 8.78
N TYR A 180 -21.11 -4.43 7.48
CA TYR A 180 -20.99 -5.80 6.99
C TYR A 180 -19.62 -6.42 7.29
N ARG A 181 -18.52 -5.69 7.05
CA ARG A 181 -17.16 -6.16 7.40
C ARG A 181 -17.00 -6.37 8.90
N GLN A 182 -17.59 -5.51 9.72
CA GLN A 182 -17.58 -5.64 11.18
C GLN A 182 -18.33 -6.92 11.60
N GLY A 183 -19.51 -7.16 11.04
CA GLY A 183 -20.29 -8.37 11.27
C GLY A 183 -19.54 -9.63 10.87
N ALA A 184 -18.94 -9.65 9.68
CA ALA A 184 -18.12 -10.77 9.22
C ALA A 184 -16.89 -11.02 10.11
N ALA A 185 -16.27 -9.98 10.67
CA ALA A 185 -15.15 -10.13 11.59
C ALA A 185 -15.59 -10.74 12.94
N HIS A 186 -16.70 -10.28 13.51
CA HIS A 186 -17.28 -10.89 14.71
C HIS A 186 -17.70 -12.35 14.46
N MET A 187 -18.22 -12.68 13.27
CA MET A 187 -18.52 -14.08 12.90
C MET A 187 -17.28 -14.96 12.93
N LEU A 188 -16.15 -14.45 12.42
CA LEU A 188 -14.87 -15.17 12.42
C LEU A 188 -14.30 -15.34 13.84
N LEU A 189 -14.55 -14.39 14.73
CA LEU A 189 -14.13 -14.42 16.13
C LEU A 189 -15.07 -15.25 17.03
N GLY A 190 -16.20 -15.77 16.51
CA GLY A 190 -17.20 -16.49 17.31
C GLY A 190 -18.14 -15.58 18.13
N GLU A 191 -18.03 -14.27 17.98
CA GLU A 191 -18.83 -13.28 18.71
C GLU A 191 -20.20 -13.08 18.04
N HIS A 192 -21.01 -14.14 18.01
CA HIS A 192 -22.23 -14.20 17.19
C HIS A 192 -23.26 -13.11 17.50
N LYS A 193 -23.38 -12.70 18.76
CA LYS A 193 -24.31 -11.63 19.19
C LYS A 193 -23.89 -10.26 18.64
N GLN A 194 -22.60 -9.95 18.68
CA GLN A 194 -22.02 -8.72 18.13
C GLN A 194 -22.09 -8.74 16.60
N ALA A 195 -21.83 -9.90 15.98
CA ALA A 195 -21.99 -10.10 14.55
C ALA A 195 -23.40 -9.79 14.08
N HIS A 196 -24.40 -10.38 14.74
CA HIS A 196 -25.81 -10.14 14.45
C HIS A 196 -26.17 -8.65 14.52
N ASN A 197 -25.76 -7.94 15.57
CA ASN A 197 -26.05 -6.52 15.72
C ASN A 197 -25.40 -5.67 14.60
N ALA A 198 -24.14 -5.95 14.25
CA ALA A 198 -23.47 -5.25 13.17
C ALA A 198 -24.11 -5.54 11.79
N LEU A 199 -24.56 -6.77 11.56
CA LEU A 199 -25.27 -7.16 10.34
C LEU A 199 -26.67 -6.54 10.23
N LEU A 200 -27.39 -6.37 11.35
CA LEU A 200 -28.65 -5.61 11.36
C LEU A 200 -28.43 -4.15 10.97
N ASP A 201 -27.37 -3.53 11.46
CA ASP A 201 -27.02 -2.16 11.06
C ASP A 201 -26.66 -2.10 9.56
N ALA A 202 -25.98 -3.12 9.03
CA ALA A 202 -25.72 -3.23 7.60
C ALA A 202 -27.03 -3.37 6.79
N GLN A 203 -27.97 -4.20 7.25
CA GLN A 203 -29.26 -4.43 6.59
C GLN A 203 -30.13 -3.18 6.56
N LYS A 204 -30.12 -2.37 7.63
CA LYS A 204 -30.82 -1.08 7.67
C LYS A 204 -30.30 -0.10 6.61
N LEU A 205 -28.99 -0.13 6.34
CA LEU A 205 -28.33 0.75 5.38
C LEU A 205 -28.46 0.25 3.93
N ASP A 206 -28.57 -1.06 3.71
CA ASP A 206 -28.72 -1.68 2.39
C ASP A 206 -29.79 -2.80 2.43
N PRO A 207 -31.09 -2.44 2.50
CA PRO A 207 -32.18 -3.41 2.55
C PRO A 207 -32.28 -4.22 1.24
N GLY A 208 -32.46 -5.54 1.35
CA GLY A 208 -32.56 -6.44 0.19
C GLY A 208 -31.22 -6.98 -0.32
N ASN A 209 -30.12 -6.70 0.37
CA ASN A 209 -28.83 -7.31 0.08
C ASN A 209 -28.81 -8.78 0.55
N GLU A 210 -28.91 -9.72 -0.41
CA GLU A 210 -28.96 -11.16 -0.16
C GLU A 210 -27.76 -11.70 0.65
N GLU A 211 -26.58 -11.10 0.50
CA GLU A 211 -25.38 -11.50 1.23
C GLU A 211 -25.49 -11.13 2.71
N ILE A 212 -25.96 -9.92 3.02
CA ILE A 212 -26.20 -9.49 4.42
C ILE A 212 -27.29 -10.35 5.06
N GLU A 213 -28.39 -10.61 4.36
CA GLU A 213 -29.50 -11.42 4.88
C GLU A 213 -29.10 -12.87 5.17
N ARG A 214 -28.23 -13.45 4.32
CA ARG A 214 -27.71 -14.80 4.52
C ARG A 214 -26.80 -14.86 5.74
N GLU A 215 -25.85 -13.94 5.88
CA GLU A 215 -24.95 -13.91 7.03
C GLU A 215 -25.71 -13.59 8.33
N LEU A 216 -26.74 -12.76 8.27
CA LEU A 216 -27.59 -12.45 9.42
C LEU A 216 -28.34 -13.70 9.91
N ARG A 217 -28.94 -14.47 9.00
CA ARG A 217 -29.58 -15.76 9.34
C ARG A 217 -28.60 -16.74 9.96
N LYS A 218 -27.40 -16.84 9.39
CA LYS A 218 -26.33 -17.69 9.91
C LYS A 218 -25.92 -17.27 11.33
N ALA A 219 -25.76 -15.97 11.59
CA ALA A 219 -25.47 -15.46 12.92
C ALA A 219 -26.58 -15.81 13.93
N MET A 220 -27.85 -15.69 13.54
CA MET A 220 -28.99 -16.06 14.39
C MET A 220 -29.02 -17.57 14.72
N GLU A 221 -28.71 -18.43 13.76
CA GLU A 221 -28.66 -19.88 13.99
C GLU A 221 -27.55 -20.25 14.98
N LEU A 222 -26.35 -19.70 14.81
CA LEU A 222 -25.22 -19.95 15.71
C LEU A 222 -25.49 -19.43 17.13
N MET A 223 -26.21 -18.32 17.28
CA MET A 223 -26.64 -17.84 18.60
C MET A 223 -27.59 -18.82 19.31
N LYS A 224 -28.49 -19.49 18.57
CA LYS A 224 -29.43 -20.47 19.13
C LYS A 224 -28.77 -21.79 19.52
N VAL A 225 -27.60 -22.10 18.96
CA VAL A 225 -26.82 -23.30 19.29
C VAL A 225 -25.91 -23.07 20.49
N SER A 226 -25.63 -21.80 20.84
CA SER A 226 -24.79 -21.44 22.00
C SER A 226 -25.41 -21.40 23.42
N PRO A 227 -26.71 -21.74 23.70
CA PRO A 227 -27.13 -21.90 25.08
C PRO A 227 -26.73 -23.32 25.54
N ASP A 228 -25.78 -23.39 26.48
CA ASP A 228 -25.48 -24.51 27.42
C ASP A 228 -23.99 -24.92 27.49
N GLU A 229 -23.04 -23.99 27.65
CA GLU A 229 -21.67 -24.32 28.12
C GLU A 229 -21.23 -23.56 29.41
N ASP A 230 -22.11 -22.76 30.03
CA ASP A 230 -21.80 -22.01 31.27
C ASP A 230 -22.57 -22.49 32.51
N GLU A 231 -22.98 -23.76 32.58
CA GLU A 231 -23.46 -24.39 33.83
C GLU A 231 -22.93 -25.83 34.00
N GLN A 232 -21.70 -25.95 34.50
CA GLN A 232 -21.28 -26.99 35.46
C GLN A 232 -19.89 -26.74 36.07
#